data_AF-A0A2V8FR13-F1
#
_entry.id   AF-A0A2V8FR13-F1
#
_cell.length_a   1.000
_cell.length_b   1.000
_cell.length_c   1.000
_cell.angle_alpha   90.00
_cell.angle_beta   90.00
_cell.angle_gamma   90.00
#
_symmetry.space_group_name_H-M   'P 1'
#
loop_
_entity.id
_entity.type
_entity.pdbx_description
1 polymer ?
#
loop_
_entity_poly.entity_id
_entity_poly.type
_entity_poly.pdbx_seq_one_letter_code
_entity_poly.pdbx_strand_id
1 'polypeptide(L)'
;MVMAALLSAVFLLVAVGSLAAQAANAKPATTKNGPRTPDGHPDLQGTWSFATLTPLERPRELADKAVLTDEEVSKLEKQAVENQFVDRPPPPGNPGAYNRFWVDFGTRVNANRRTSLVIDPPDGRVPALTAAAQKREDDRAAVRHLAYGPEALPSWDRCILGFNAGPPILPSGYNNNLQLFQTRDYVAILTEMVHDTSVVPLDGRQHVPGHLRQWKGDSRGRWEGDTLVVETTSFTDNGTGTLQRAFAPHRTLYAG
;
A
#
# COMPACT_ATOMS: atom_id res chain seq x y z
N MET A 1 -27.91 25.92 59.57
CA MET A 1 -27.57 24.60 58.98
C MET A 1 -27.79 24.57 57.46
N VAL A 2 -27.17 25.48 56.68
CA VAL A 2 -27.20 25.43 55.20
C VAL A 2 -25.84 25.76 54.55
N MET A 3 -24.86 26.33 55.29
CA MET A 3 -23.55 26.69 54.73
C MET A 3 -22.45 25.61 54.78
N ALA A 4 -22.71 24.43 55.36
CA ALA A 4 -21.68 23.37 55.47
C ALA A 4 -21.75 22.31 54.34
N ALA A 5 -22.84 22.26 53.57
CA ALA A 5 -23.03 21.23 52.53
C ALA A 5 -22.49 21.65 51.14
N LEU A 6 -22.24 22.94 50.92
CA LEU A 6 -21.82 23.46 49.61
C LEU A 6 -20.30 23.37 49.35
N LEU A 7 -19.48 23.25 50.40
CA LEU A 7 -18.02 23.17 50.26
C LEU A 7 -17.52 21.75 49.90
N SER A 8 -18.24 20.70 50.30
CA SER A 8 -17.86 19.32 49.98
C SER A 8 -18.25 18.87 48.56
N ALA A 9 -19.27 19.49 47.95
CA ALA A 9 -19.69 19.18 46.59
C ALA A 9 -18.74 19.75 45.52
N VAL A 10 -18.07 20.88 45.81
CA VAL A 10 -17.14 21.52 44.87
C VAL A 10 -15.79 20.78 44.81
N PHE A 11 -15.33 20.17 45.91
CA PHE A 11 -14.08 19.40 45.93
C PHE A 11 -14.17 18.04 45.20
N LEU A 12 -15.35 17.42 45.13
CA LEU A 12 -15.51 16.16 44.37
C LEU A 12 -15.53 16.39 42.84
N LEU A 13 -15.99 17.54 42.36
CA LEU A 13 -16.05 17.84 40.91
C LEU A 13 -14.68 18.19 40.32
N VAL A 14 -13.76 18.78 41.11
CA VAL A 14 -12.41 19.12 40.64
C VAL A 14 -11.49 17.88 40.54
N ALA A 15 -11.73 16.86 41.37
CA ALA A 15 -10.96 15.62 41.33
C ALA A 15 -11.28 14.74 40.10
N VAL A 16 -12.54 14.71 39.66
CA VAL A 16 -12.96 13.88 38.50
C VAL A 16 -12.53 14.51 37.16
N GLY A 17 -12.53 15.85 37.06
CA GLY A 17 -12.05 16.55 35.86
C GLY A 17 -10.55 16.36 35.59
N SER A 18 -9.76 16.13 36.65
CA SER A 18 -8.30 16.00 36.55
C SER A 18 -7.82 14.62 36.08
N LEU A 19 -8.65 13.56 36.21
CA LEU A 19 -8.34 12.24 35.67
C LEU A 19 -8.72 12.10 34.18
N ALA A 20 -9.81 12.73 33.74
CA ALA A 20 -10.20 12.70 32.33
C ALA A 20 -9.25 13.50 31.42
N ALA A 21 -8.67 14.60 31.94
CA ALA A 21 -7.72 15.42 31.20
C ALA A 21 -6.33 14.77 31.00
N GLN A 22 -5.98 13.77 31.82
CA GLN A 22 -4.71 13.03 31.67
C GLN A 22 -4.81 11.88 30.66
N ALA A 23 -6.01 11.39 30.36
CA ALA A 23 -6.21 10.39 29.30
C ALA A 23 -6.06 10.97 27.89
N ALA A 24 -6.31 12.28 27.72
CA ALA A 24 -6.23 12.96 26.41
C ALA A 24 -4.80 13.33 25.98
N ASN A 25 -3.82 13.28 26.89
CA ASN A 25 -2.43 13.66 26.65
C ASN A 25 -1.43 12.50 26.82
N ALA A 26 -1.91 11.27 26.85
CA ALA A 26 -1.04 10.12 26.67
C ALA A 26 -0.53 10.13 25.22
N LYS A 27 0.65 10.73 24.99
CA LYS A 27 1.47 10.38 23.83
C LYS A 27 1.51 8.84 23.77
N PRO A 28 1.21 8.21 22.62
CA PRO A 28 1.40 6.78 22.49
C PRO A 28 2.81 6.47 22.97
N ALA A 29 2.92 5.65 24.01
CA ALA A 29 4.22 5.15 24.42
C ALA A 29 4.76 4.39 23.20
N THR A 30 5.77 4.94 22.54
CA THR A 30 6.52 4.24 21.52
C THR A 30 7.35 3.19 22.25
N THR A 31 6.70 2.06 22.57
CA THR A 31 7.42 0.83 22.86
C THR A 31 8.34 0.60 21.66
N LYS A 32 9.58 0.20 21.94
CA LYS A 32 10.57 -0.14 20.90
C LYS A 32 10.05 -1.17 19.87
N ASN A 33 8.90 -1.81 20.14
CA ASN A 33 8.33 -2.95 19.44
C ASN A 33 6.81 -2.80 19.12
N GLY A 34 6.28 -1.57 19.01
CA GLY A 34 4.90 -1.30 18.56
C GLY A 34 3.79 -1.97 19.40
N PRO A 35 2.51 -1.81 19.02
CA PRO A 35 1.42 -2.65 19.54
C PRO A 35 1.56 -4.10 19.04
N ARG A 36 1.11 -5.04 19.86
CA ARG A 36 1.18 -6.48 19.61
C ARG A 36 -0.19 -7.12 19.79
N THR A 37 -0.49 -8.13 18.99
CA THR A 37 -1.67 -8.96 19.16
C THR A 37 -1.52 -9.92 20.35
N PRO A 38 -2.61 -10.52 20.87
CA PRO A 38 -2.54 -11.46 22.00
C PRO A 38 -1.65 -12.70 21.77
N ASP A 39 -1.42 -13.07 20.52
CA ASP A 39 -0.53 -14.14 20.06
C ASP A 39 0.92 -13.67 19.82
N GLY A 40 1.24 -12.41 20.12
CA GLY A 40 2.61 -11.89 20.20
C GLY A 40 3.18 -11.31 18.89
N HIS A 41 2.43 -11.39 17.79
CA HIS A 41 2.81 -10.79 16.51
C HIS A 41 2.58 -9.26 16.52
N PRO A 42 3.26 -8.49 15.65
CA PRO A 42 2.93 -7.10 15.41
C PRO A 42 1.44 -6.91 15.12
N ASP A 43 0.82 -5.93 15.77
CA ASP A 43 -0.54 -5.51 15.47
C ASP A 43 -0.52 -4.55 14.28
N LEU A 44 -0.88 -5.07 13.11
CA LEU A 44 -0.93 -4.34 11.84
C LEU A 44 -2.28 -3.64 11.63
N GLN A 45 -3.24 -3.78 12.55
CA GLN A 45 -4.59 -3.28 12.33
C GLN A 45 -4.62 -1.76 12.16
N GLY A 46 -5.54 -1.29 11.33
CA GLY A 46 -5.80 0.14 11.13
C GLY A 46 -5.72 0.56 9.67
N THR A 47 -5.72 1.87 9.47
CA THR A 47 -5.65 2.50 8.15
C THR A 47 -4.22 2.92 7.85
N TRP A 48 -3.74 2.57 6.67
CA TRP A 48 -2.39 2.82 6.20
C TRP A 48 -2.44 3.52 4.85
N SER A 49 -1.40 4.31 4.58
CA SER A 49 -1.13 4.81 3.23
C SER A 49 0.08 4.07 2.67
N PHE A 50 0.01 3.70 1.39
CA PHE A 50 1.12 3.17 0.62
C PHE A 50 1.68 4.20 -0.39
N ALA A 51 1.28 5.47 -0.27
CA ALA A 51 1.85 6.56 -1.04
C ALA A 51 3.34 6.74 -0.69
N THR A 52 4.21 6.82 -1.69
CA THR A 52 5.66 6.90 -1.47
C THR A 52 6.38 7.52 -2.66
N LEU A 53 7.43 8.28 -2.37
CA LEU A 53 8.39 8.76 -3.36
C LEU A 53 9.32 7.66 -3.86
N THR A 54 9.32 6.49 -3.21
CA THR A 54 10.12 5.34 -3.63
C THR A 54 9.58 4.78 -4.94
N PRO A 55 10.33 4.86 -6.06
CA PRO A 55 9.82 4.38 -7.33
C PRO A 55 9.72 2.85 -7.34
N LEU A 56 8.87 2.30 -8.22
CA LEU A 56 8.78 0.85 -8.40
C LEU A 56 10.16 0.27 -8.76
N GLU A 57 10.78 0.81 -9.81
CA GLU A 57 12.06 0.40 -10.34
C GLU A 57 13.15 1.44 -10.05
N ARG A 58 14.37 0.97 -9.78
CA ARG A 58 15.52 1.84 -9.50
C ARG A 58 15.88 2.69 -10.72
N PRO A 59 15.96 4.04 -10.60
CA PRO A 59 16.45 4.89 -11.68
C PRO A 59 17.82 4.45 -12.21
N ARG A 60 18.08 4.60 -13.51
CA ARG A 60 19.32 4.10 -14.13
C ARG A 60 20.56 4.80 -13.57
N GLU A 61 20.39 6.06 -13.21
CA GLU A 61 21.39 6.94 -12.62
C GLU A 61 21.78 6.51 -11.20
N LEU A 62 20.96 5.65 -10.57
CA LEU A 62 21.16 5.13 -9.22
C LEU A 62 21.46 3.63 -9.22
N ALA A 63 21.82 3.01 -10.35
CA ALA A 63 21.98 1.56 -10.48
C ALA A 63 22.83 0.93 -9.35
N ASP A 64 23.94 1.57 -8.98
CA ASP A 64 24.88 1.11 -7.95
C ASP A 64 24.55 1.65 -6.53
N LYS A 65 23.40 2.29 -6.37
CA LYS A 65 22.97 2.95 -5.14
C LYS A 65 21.61 2.43 -4.69
N ALA A 66 21.63 1.37 -3.88
CA ALA A 66 20.41 0.75 -3.37
C ALA A 66 19.67 1.59 -2.31
N VAL A 67 20.39 2.46 -1.60
CA VAL A 67 19.88 3.23 -0.46
C VAL A 67 20.34 4.69 -0.56
N LEU A 68 19.44 5.62 -0.27
CA LEU A 68 19.71 7.06 -0.20
C LEU A 68 20.33 7.46 1.14
N THR A 69 21.17 8.50 1.13
CA THR A 69 21.65 9.12 2.38
C THR A 69 20.56 9.98 3.02
N ASP A 70 20.74 10.34 4.30
CA ASP A 70 19.80 11.22 5.00
C ASP A 70 19.64 12.58 4.31
N GLU A 71 20.72 13.13 3.77
CA GLU A 71 20.72 14.41 3.06
C GLU A 71 19.94 14.33 1.75
N GLU A 72 20.07 13.23 1.01
CA GLU A 72 19.35 13.01 -0.23
C GLU A 72 17.86 12.80 0.00
N VAL A 73 17.51 12.04 1.04
CA VAL A 73 16.13 11.86 1.47
C VAL A 73 15.52 13.21 1.84
N SER A 74 16.19 13.97 2.71
CA SER A 74 15.71 15.29 3.14
C SER A 74 15.50 16.24 1.95
N LYS A 75 16.45 16.26 1.01
CA LYS A 75 16.33 17.04 -0.23
C LYS A 75 15.13 16.60 -1.07
N LEU A 76 14.96 15.30 -1.29
CA LEU A 76 13.89 14.75 -2.12
C LEU A 76 12.51 15.02 -1.50
N GLU A 77 12.36 14.78 -0.20
CA GLU A 77 11.10 15.01 0.52
C GLU A 77 10.74 16.49 0.58
N LYS A 78 11.73 17.37 0.83
CA LYS A 78 11.52 18.82 0.78
C LYS A 78 11.03 19.26 -0.61
N GLN A 79 11.69 18.80 -1.66
CA GLN A 79 11.27 19.07 -3.03
C GLN A 79 9.87 18.53 -3.34
N ALA A 80 9.52 17.35 -2.83
CA ALA A 80 8.19 16.78 -3.02
C ALA A 80 7.11 17.63 -2.37
N VAL A 81 7.32 18.10 -1.13
CA VAL A 81 6.40 19.00 -0.44
C VAL A 81 6.26 20.33 -1.17
N GLU A 82 7.39 20.95 -1.56
CA GLU A 82 7.38 22.22 -2.30
C GLU A 82 6.64 22.12 -3.63
N ASN A 83 6.71 20.96 -4.30
CA ASN A 83 6.04 20.72 -5.58
C ASN A 83 4.62 20.12 -5.44
N GLN A 84 4.16 19.77 -4.23
CA GLN A 84 2.91 19.03 -4.04
C GLN A 84 1.67 19.79 -4.52
N PHE A 85 1.71 21.12 -4.54
CA PHE A 85 0.57 21.96 -4.95
C PHE A 85 0.94 22.93 -6.08
N VAL A 86 2.04 22.69 -6.77
CA VAL A 86 2.48 23.53 -7.89
C VAL A 86 1.87 23.00 -9.18
N ASP A 87 0.85 23.69 -9.65
CA ASP A 87 0.23 23.44 -10.94
C ASP A 87 1.11 23.92 -12.09
N ARG A 88 1.13 23.17 -13.19
CA ARG A 88 1.86 23.52 -14.42
C ARG A 88 0.90 23.42 -15.60
N PRO A 89 0.95 24.36 -16.55
CA PRO A 89 0.12 24.27 -17.74
C PRO A 89 0.48 22.99 -18.51
N PRO A 90 -0.51 22.30 -19.09
CA PRO A 90 -0.23 21.13 -19.91
C PRO A 90 0.58 21.55 -21.15
N PRO A 91 1.39 20.63 -21.72
CA PRO A 91 2.05 20.88 -23.00
C PRO A 91 1.03 21.24 -24.10
N PRO A 92 1.40 22.06 -25.10
CA PRO A 92 0.51 22.40 -26.20
C PRO A 92 -0.09 21.16 -26.87
N GLY A 93 -1.40 21.17 -27.11
CA GLY A 93 -2.12 20.04 -27.71
C GLY A 93 -2.52 18.93 -26.73
N ASN A 94 -2.19 19.06 -25.44
CA ASN A 94 -2.64 18.15 -24.39
C ASN A 94 -3.81 18.79 -23.62
N PRO A 95 -4.98 18.13 -23.50
CA PRO A 95 -6.12 18.66 -22.73
C PRO A 95 -5.82 18.82 -21.23
N GLY A 96 -4.70 18.26 -20.76
CA GLY A 96 -4.30 18.24 -19.36
C GLY A 96 -4.93 17.09 -18.58
N ALA A 97 -4.67 17.09 -17.29
CA ALA A 97 -5.26 16.17 -16.32
C ALA A 97 -5.73 16.98 -15.11
N TYR A 98 -6.13 16.29 -14.03
CA TYR A 98 -6.40 16.96 -12.76
C TYR A 98 -5.22 17.83 -12.32
N ASN A 99 -5.54 18.95 -11.67
CA ASN A 99 -4.52 19.79 -11.07
C ASN A 99 -3.84 19.05 -9.90
N ARG A 100 -2.64 19.48 -9.53
CA ARG A 100 -1.74 18.78 -8.60
C ARG A 100 -2.36 18.55 -7.23
N PHE A 101 -3.30 19.40 -6.81
CA PHE A 101 -4.06 19.25 -5.58
C PHE A 101 -4.78 17.90 -5.44
N TRP A 102 -5.31 17.34 -6.53
CA TRP A 102 -6.07 16.08 -6.51
C TRP A 102 -5.22 14.82 -6.62
N VAL A 103 -3.90 14.96 -6.74
CA VAL A 103 -3.00 13.83 -6.87
C VAL A 103 -2.08 13.69 -5.66
N ASP A 104 -2.11 12.52 -5.06
CA ASP A 104 -1.25 12.11 -3.96
C ASP A 104 -0.21 11.09 -4.44
N PHE A 105 1.00 11.55 -4.72
CA PHE A 105 2.15 10.68 -5.00
C PHE A 105 2.96 10.35 -3.73
N GLY A 106 2.49 10.80 -2.56
CA GLY A 106 3.28 10.81 -1.33
C GLY A 106 4.33 11.92 -1.30
N THR A 107 4.83 12.19 -0.10
CA THR A 107 5.90 13.19 0.16
C THR A 107 7.08 12.62 0.92
N ARG A 108 7.07 11.31 1.17
CA ARG A 108 8.08 10.60 1.94
C ARG A 108 8.67 9.44 1.15
N VAL A 109 9.95 9.18 1.36
CA VAL A 109 10.53 7.89 0.97
C VAL A 109 10.14 6.82 2.00
N ASN A 110 10.25 5.55 1.64
CA ASN A 110 10.03 4.48 2.61
C ASN A 110 11.09 4.53 3.72
N ALA A 111 10.76 4.04 4.92
CA ALA A 111 11.65 4.09 6.09
C ALA A 111 13.05 3.48 5.86
N ASN A 112 13.15 2.50 4.95
CA ASN A 112 14.40 1.86 4.55
C ASN A 112 15.21 2.64 3.49
N ARG A 113 14.70 3.78 3.03
CA ARG A 113 15.35 4.73 2.10
C ARG A 113 15.84 4.09 0.79
N ARG A 114 15.22 2.97 0.40
CA ARG A 114 15.59 2.28 -0.83
C ARG A 114 15.29 3.15 -2.04
N THR A 115 16.08 2.96 -3.08
CA THR A 115 15.87 3.62 -4.38
C THR A 115 14.89 2.88 -5.28
N SER A 116 14.28 1.79 -4.80
CA SER A 116 13.28 0.97 -5.51
C SER A 116 12.34 0.21 -4.56
N LEU A 117 11.12 -0.09 -5.02
CA LEU A 117 10.21 -1.05 -4.36
C LEU A 117 10.56 -2.50 -4.74
N VAL A 118 11.05 -2.73 -5.96
CA VAL A 118 11.64 -4.02 -6.35
C VAL A 118 12.94 -4.22 -5.57
N ILE A 119 13.04 -5.36 -4.89
CA ILE A 119 14.19 -5.77 -4.07
C ILE A 119 14.96 -6.89 -4.76
N ASP A 120 14.23 -7.81 -5.39
CA ASP A 120 14.75 -8.92 -6.16
C ASP A 120 14.16 -8.83 -7.58
N PRO A 121 15.00 -8.76 -8.64
CA PRO A 121 16.48 -8.81 -8.62
C PRO A 121 17.16 -7.63 -7.90
N PRO A 122 18.43 -7.78 -7.43
CA PRO A 122 19.14 -6.77 -6.64
C PRO A 122 19.35 -5.42 -7.34
N ASP A 123 19.30 -5.38 -8.68
CA ASP A 123 19.33 -4.15 -9.48
C ASP A 123 18.06 -3.29 -9.31
N GLY A 124 17.05 -3.82 -8.60
CA GLY A 124 15.83 -3.11 -8.24
C GLY A 124 14.94 -2.85 -9.44
N ARG A 125 14.99 -3.69 -10.48
CA ARG A 125 14.22 -3.53 -11.71
C ARG A 125 13.38 -4.77 -12.00
N VAL A 126 12.24 -4.57 -12.64
CA VAL A 126 11.40 -5.69 -13.07
C VAL A 126 12.12 -6.39 -14.23
N PRO A 127 12.29 -7.72 -14.19
CA PRO A 127 12.90 -8.45 -15.30
C PRO A 127 12.17 -8.21 -16.63
N ALA A 128 12.92 -8.30 -17.73
CA ALA A 128 12.34 -8.19 -19.07
C ALA A 128 11.26 -9.26 -19.30
N LEU A 129 10.21 -8.89 -20.05
CA LEU A 129 9.15 -9.82 -20.43
C LEU A 129 9.72 -10.98 -21.25
N THR A 130 9.19 -12.18 -21.01
CA THR A 130 9.38 -13.28 -21.96
C THR A 130 8.69 -12.95 -23.28
N ALA A 131 9.16 -13.51 -24.40
CA ALA A 131 8.54 -13.28 -25.71
C ALA A 131 7.03 -13.59 -25.72
N ALA A 132 6.60 -14.62 -24.98
CA ALA A 132 5.19 -14.96 -24.85
C ALA A 132 4.40 -13.90 -24.05
N ALA A 133 4.99 -13.32 -23.00
CA ALA A 133 4.35 -12.24 -22.24
C ALA A 133 4.28 -10.95 -23.06
N GLN A 134 5.35 -10.60 -23.78
CA GLN A 134 5.36 -9.46 -24.69
C GLN A 134 4.27 -9.59 -25.75
N LYS A 135 4.15 -10.75 -26.40
CA LYS A 135 3.10 -11.01 -27.38
C LYS A 135 1.69 -10.81 -26.79
N ARG A 136 1.42 -11.26 -25.57
CA ARG A 136 0.11 -11.05 -24.93
C ARG A 136 -0.20 -9.57 -24.70
N GLU A 137 0.80 -8.78 -24.32
CA GLU A 137 0.63 -7.34 -24.15
C GLU A 137 0.41 -6.63 -25.49
N ASP A 138 1.13 -7.04 -26.54
CA ASP A 138 0.96 -6.51 -27.89
C ASP A 138 -0.44 -6.84 -28.43
N ASP A 139 -0.91 -8.08 -28.27
CA ASP A 139 -2.25 -8.52 -28.69
C ASP A 139 -3.34 -7.73 -27.94
N ARG A 140 -3.16 -7.44 -26.64
CA ARG A 140 -4.08 -6.59 -25.85
C ARG A 140 -4.08 -5.15 -26.36
N ALA A 141 -2.91 -4.57 -26.57
CA ALA A 141 -2.79 -3.20 -27.06
C ALA A 141 -3.44 -3.05 -28.45
N ALA A 142 -3.29 -4.05 -29.31
CA ALA A 142 -3.89 -4.10 -30.64
C ALA A 142 -5.43 -4.12 -30.62
N VAL A 143 -6.07 -4.54 -29.53
CA VAL A 143 -7.54 -4.55 -29.45
C VAL A 143 -8.12 -3.44 -28.57
N ARG A 144 -7.34 -2.82 -27.68
CA ARG A 144 -7.81 -1.73 -26.79
C ARG A 144 -8.45 -0.57 -27.55
N HIS A 145 -7.87 -0.16 -28.69
CA HIS A 145 -8.37 0.97 -29.47
C HIS A 145 -9.68 0.66 -30.21
N LEU A 146 -10.04 -0.61 -30.34
CA LEU A 146 -11.19 -1.02 -31.12
C LEU A 146 -12.51 -0.84 -30.36
N ALA A 147 -12.46 -0.75 -29.02
CA ALA A 147 -13.62 -0.54 -28.14
C ALA A 147 -14.87 -1.38 -28.50
N TYR A 148 -14.67 -2.58 -29.06
CA TYR A 148 -15.75 -3.44 -29.57
C TYR A 148 -16.72 -3.95 -28.50
N GLY A 149 -16.39 -3.77 -27.22
CA GLY A 149 -17.20 -4.17 -26.08
C GLY A 149 -16.43 -4.05 -24.76
N PRO A 150 -17.08 -4.30 -23.62
CA PRO A 150 -16.45 -4.20 -22.31
C PRO A 150 -15.26 -5.16 -22.16
N GLU A 151 -15.22 -6.29 -22.86
CA GLU A 151 -14.10 -7.24 -22.84
C GLU A 151 -12.82 -6.71 -23.50
N ALA A 152 -12.93 -5.72 -24.38
CA ALA A 152 -11.77 -5.05 -24.99
C ALA A 152 -11.12 -4.04 -24.03
N LEU A 153 -11.81 -3.67 -22.95
CA LEU A 153 -11.29 -2.78 -21.91
C LEU A 153 -10.48 -3.57 -20.86
N PRO A 154 -9.42 -2.98 -20.31
CA PRO A 154 -8.64 -3.60 -19.23
C PRO A 154 -9.48 -3.78 -17.94
N SER A 155 -8.99 -4.61 -17.02
CA SER A 155 -9.70 -4.97 -15.79
C SER A 155 -10.08 -3.77 -14.92
N TRP A 156 -9.28 -2.71 -14.92
CA TRP A 156 -9.52 -1.50 -14.13
C TRP A 156 -10.57 -0.58 -14.75
N ASP A 157 -10.67 -0.51 -16.07
CA ASP A 157 -11.75 0.23 -16.76
C ASP A 157 -13.11 -0.48 -16.59
N ARG A 158 -13.07 -1.78 -16.32
CA ARG A 158 -14.24 -2.61 -16.00
C ARG A 158 -14.53 -2.71 -14.50
N CYS A 159 -13.75 -2.06 -13.65
CA CYS A 159 -13.84 -2.14 -12.19
C CYS A 159 -13.80 -3.58 -11.63
N ILE A 160 -13.12 -4.51 -12.31
CA ILE A 160 -12.91 -5.88 -11.83
C ILE A 160 -11.74 -5.95 -10.85
N LEU A 161 -10.68 -5.19 -11.14
CA LEU A 161 -9.51 -5.03 -10.27
C LEU A 161 -9.03 -3.59 -10.35
N GLY A 162 -8.79 -2.95 -9.20
CA GLY A 162 -8.21 -1.60 -9.16
C GLY A 162 -6.80 -1.54 -9.74
N PHE A 163 -6.45 -0.45 -10.44
CA PHE A 163 -5.14 -0.31 -11.10
C PHE A 163 -3.94 -0.38 -10.13
N ASN A 164 -4.15 -0.04 -8.85
CA ASN A 164 -3.18 -0.12 -7.76
C ASN A 164 -3.57 -1.11 -6.64
N ALA A 165 -4.67 -1.86 -6.80
CA ALA A 165 -5.29 -2.69 -5.76
C ALA A 165 -4.89 -4.17 -5.80
N GLY A 166 -4.05 -4.59 -6.75
CA GLY A 166 -3.61 -5.97 -6.84
C GLY A 166 -2.70 -6.33 -5.67
N PRO A 167 -2.39 -7.61 -5.44
CA PRO A 167 -1.07 -7.94 -4.95
C PRO A 167 -0.12 -8.04 -6.18
N PRO A 168 1.05 -7.35 -6.20
CA PRO A 168 1.47 -6.36 -5.22
C PRO A 168 0.70 -5.05 -5.36
N ILE A 169 0.40 -4.44 -4.21
CA ILE A 169 -0.17 -3.08 -4.13
C ILE A 169 0.94 -2.12 -4.52
N LEU A 170 0.70 -1.24 -5.48
CA LEU A 170 1.68 -0.25 -5.93
C LEU A 170 1.16 1.18 -5.76
N PRO A 171 2.00 2.15 -5.35
CA PRO A 171 1.59 3.55 -5.28
C PRO A 171 1.14 4.08 -6.65
N SER A 172 0.14 4.94 -6.62
CA SER A 172 -0.37 5.69 -7.78
C SER A 172 -0.44 7.19 -7.45
N GLY A 173 -1.00 7.99 -8.35
CA GLY A 173 -1.30 9.40 -8.07
C GLY A 173 -2.54 9.63 -7.20
N TYR A 174 -3.31 8.62 -6.79
CA TYR A 174 -4.45 8.75 -5.86
C TYR A 174 -4.91 7.36 -5.36
N ASN A 175 -5.85 7.34 -4.42
CA ASN A 175 -6.40 6.13 -3.78
C ASN A 175 -5.32 5.21 -3.20
N ASN A 176 -4.36 5.80 -2.49
CA ASN A 176 -3.22 5.09 -1.91
C ASN A 176 -3.46 4.62 -0.47
N ASN A 177 -4.72 4.43 -0.06
CA ASN A 177 -5.06 3.98 1.27
C ASN A 177 -5.47 2.51 1.30
N LEU A 178 -5.17 1.85 2.41
CA LEU A 178 -5.65 0.52 2.74
C LEU A 178 -6.04 0.42 4.21
N GLN A 179 -6.89 -0.54 4.53
CA GLN A 179 -7.21 -0.92 5.90
C GLN A 179 -6.84 -2.38 6.12
N LEU A 180 -6.14 -2.64 7.22
CA LEU A 180 -5.77 -3.98 7.65
C LEU A 180 -6.67 -4.42 8.79
N PHE A 181 -7.20 -5.62 8.66
CA PHE A 181 -7.89 -6.34 9.73
C PHE A 181 -7.08 -7.60 10.03
N GLN A 182 -6.77 -7.83 11.30
CA GLN A 182 -5.91 -8.92 11.71
C GLN A 182 -6.62 -9.75 12.78
N THR A 183 -6.60 -11.05 12.58
CA THR A 183 -6.99 -12.05 13.55
C THR A 183 -5.83 -13.02 13.73
N ARG A 184 -5.96 -13.96 14.65
CA ARG A 184 -5.00 -15.06 14.80
C ARG A 184 -4.81 -15.85 13.50
N ASP A 185 -5.89 -16.04 12.73
CA ASP A 185 -5.91 -16.98 11.61
C ASP A 185 -5.91 -16.31 10.23
N TYR A 186 -6.15 -15.00 10.16
CA TYR A 186 -6.27 -14.25 8.91
C TYR A 186 -5.76 -12.81 9.03
N VAL A 187 -5.21 -12.29 7.93
CA VAL A 187 -5.13 -10.86 7.65
C VAL A 187 -6.01 -10.53 6.45
N ALA A 188 -6.91 -9.55 6.58
CA ALA A 188 -7.66 -9.00 5.46
C ALA A 188 -7.09 -7.62 5.10
N ILE A 189 -6.79 -7.43 3.81
CA ILE A 189 -6.24 -6.21 3.25
C ILE A 189 -7.31 -5.58 2.37
N LEU A 190 -7.95 -4.52 2.85
CA LEU A 190 -8.95 -3.76 2.11
C LEU A 190 -8.28 -2.54 1.48
N THR A 191 -8.21 -2.49 0.16
CA THR A 191 -7.69 -1.31 -0.57
C THR A 191 -8.82 -0.35 -0.89
N GLU A 192 -8.56 0.96 -0.77
CA GLU A 192 -9.52 2.01 -1.13
C GLU A 192 -9.97 1.90 -2.60
N MET A 193 -9.02 1.68 -3.52
CA MET A 193 -9.35 1.53 -4.93
C MET A 193 -10.22 0.29 -5.16
N VAL A 194 -11.42 0.51 -5.74
CA VAL A 194 -12.44 -0.52 -6.04
C VAL A 194 -12.99 -1.25 -4.79
N HIS A 195 -12.64 -0.81 -3.56
CA HIS A 195 -13.00 -1.49 -2.30
C HIS A 195 -12.58 -2.97 -2.28
N ASP A 196 -11.45 -3.25 -2.91
CA ASP A 196 -10.93 -4.60 -3.14
C ASP A 196 -10.41 -5.20 -1.82
N THR A 197 -10.95 -6.35 -1.38
CA THR A 197 -10.46 -7.06 -0.17
C THR A 197 -9.65 -8.30 -0.54
N SER A 198 -8.42 -8.42 -0.05
CA SER A 198 -7.60 -9.64 -0.16
C SER A 198 -7.56 -10.34 1.19
N VAL A 199 -8.01 -11.59 1.26
CA VAL A 199 -8.00 -12.39 2.49
C VAL A 199 -6.78 -13.30 2.49
N VAL A 200 -5.96 -13.20 3.52
CA VAL A 200 -4.70 -13.92 3.67
C VAL A 200 -4.80 -14.87 4.87
N PRO A 201 -5.06 -16.18 4.66
CA PRO A 201 -5.00 -17.17 5.73
C PRO A 201 -3.59 -17.34 6.28
N LEU A 202 -3.48 -17.53 7.60
CA LEU A 202 -2.23 -17.69 8.36
C LEU A 202 -2.03 -19.10 8.93
N ASP A 203 -2.96 -20.02 8.65
CA ASP A 203 -3.02 -21.36 9.26
C ASP A 203 -2.18 -22.43 8.52
N GLY A 204 -1.37 -22.02 7.55
CA GLY A 204 -0.50 -22.91 6.78
C GLY A 204 -1.24 -23.81 5.79
N ARG A 205 -2.53 -23.57 5.51
CA ARG A 205 -3.26 -24.35 4.49
C ARG A 205 -2.63 -24.20 3.12
N GLN A 206 -2.67 -25.26 2.32
CA GLN A 206 -2.11 -25.25 0.97
C GLN A 206 -2.84 -24.26 0.05
N HIS A 207 -2.14 -23.80 -0.98
CA HIS A 207 -2.74 -23.04 -2.07
C HIS A 207 -3.79 -23.87 -2.81
N VAL A 208 -4.75 -23.19 -3.44
CA VAL A 208 -5.66 -23.85 -4.39
C VAL A 208 -4.87 -24.44 -5.55
N PRO A 209 -5.32 -25.55 -6.16
CA PRO A 209 -4.69 -26.10 -7.36
C PRO A 209 -4.50 -25.02 -8.44
N GLY A 210 -3.32 -24.98 -9.07
CA GLY A 210 -2.95 -23.91 -10.00
C GLY A 210 -3.78 -23.78 -11.28
N HIS A 211 -4.70 -24.71 -11.55
CA HIS A 211 -5.69 -24.57 -12.63
C HIS A 211 -6.91 -23.73 -12.21
N LEU A 212 -7.13 -23.52 -10.91
CA LEU A 212 -8.16 -22.64 -10.37
C LEU A 212 -7.60 -21.22 -10.26
N ARG A 213 -7.70 -20.47 -11.36
CA ARG A 213 -7.20 -19.10 -11.43
C ARG A 213 -8.20 -18.08 -10.87
N GLN A 214 -7.70 -17.11 -10.13
CA GLN A 214 -8.48 -16.04 -9.48
C GLN A 214 -7.93 -14.66 -9.86
N TRP A 215 -8.81 -13.65 -9.95
CA TRP A 215 -8.44 -12.29 -10.36
C TRP A 215 -7.39 -11.67 -9.44
N LYS A 216 -7.53 -11.87 -8.13
CA LYS A 216 -6.60 -11.39 -7.10
C LYS A 216 -5.56 -12.42 -6.68
N GLY A 217 -5.54 -13.57 -7.35
CA GLY A 217 -4.77 -14.74 -6.94
C GLY A 217 -5.25 -15.34 -5.62
N ASP A 218 -4.56 -16.38 -5.17
CA ASP A 218 -4.78 -17.06 -3.89
C ASP A 218 -3.60 -16.76 -2.97
N SER A 219 -3.84 -16.02 -1.88
CA SER A 219 -2.81 -15.57 -0.95
C SER A 219 -2.65 -16.52 0.24
N ARG A 220 -1.42 -16.66 0.75
CA ARG A 220 -1.09 -17.36 2.01
C ARG A 220 -0.07 -16.54 2.79
N GLY A 221 -0.30 -16.39 4.09
CA GLY A 221 0.54 -15.62 4.99
C GLY A 221 1.28 -16.50 5.97
N ARG A 222 2.47 -16.06 6.37
CA ARG A 222 3.21 -16.63 7.50
C ARG A 222 4.05 -15.55 8.18
N TRP A 223 4.31 -15.71 9.47
CA TRP A 223 5.20 -14.83 10.21
C TRP A 223 6.65 -15.34 10.14
N GLU A 224 7.57 -14.45 9.79
CA GLU A 224 9.01 -14.64 9.90
C GLU A 224 9.54 -13.61 10.90
N GLY A 225 9.61 -14.00 12.19
CA GLY A 225 9.81 -13.05 13.28
C GLY A 225 8.67 -12.03 13.35
N ASP A 226 9.01 -10.75 13.20
CA ASP A 226 8.06 -9.63 13.19
C ASP A 226 7.60 -9.23 11.77
N THR A 227 7.93 -10.02 10.75
CA THR A 227 7.54 -9.75 9.36
C THR A 227 6.42 -10.69 8.92
N LEU A 228 5.32 -10.14 8.42
CA LEU A 228 4.30 -10.91 7.72
C LEU A 228 4.73 -11.08 6.26
N VAL A 229 4.94 -12.32 5.88
CA VAL A 229 5.25 -12.71 4.51
C VAL A 229 3.98 -13.20 3.84
N VAL A 230 3.58 -12.56 2.75
CA VAL A 230 2.44 -12.98 1.94
C VAL A 230 2.93 -13.48 0.60
N GLU A 231 2.61 -14.72 0.28
CA GLU A 231 2.80 -15.31 -1.04
C GLU A 231 1.45 -15.39 -1.74
N THR A 232 1.39 -14.97 -2.99
CA THR A 232 0.16 -15.07 -3.79
C THR A 232 0.45 -15.75 -5.11
N THR A 233 -0.40 -16.73 -5.46
CA THR A 233 -0.27 -17.55 -6.67
C THR A 233 -1.61 -17.60 -7.43
N SER A 234 -1.70 -18.44 -8.47
CA SER A 234 -2.97 -18.74 -9.16
C SER A 234 -3.72 -17.53 -9.73
N PHE A 235 -3.02 -16.55 -10.29
CA PHE A 235 -3.63 -15.41 -11.00
C PHE A 235 -4.30 -15.81 -12.30
N THR A 236 -5.40 -15.12 -12.65
CA THR A 236 -5.88 -15.10 -14.03
C THR A 236 -4.88 -14.40 -14.93
N ASP A 237 -4.99 -14.67 -16.23
CA ASP A 237 -4.14 -13.98 -17.20
C ASP A 237 -4.50 -12.48 -17.31
N ASN A 238 -5.71 -12.09 -16.90
CA ASN A 238 -6.26 -10.73 -17.01
C ASN A 238 -6.16 -9.92 -15.69
N GLY A 239 -5.02 -10.00 -14.99
CA GLY A 239 -4.79 -9.27 -13.73
C GLY A 239 -4.70 -7.74 -13.89
N THR A 240 -4.37 -7.06 -12.78
CA THR A 240 -4.07 -5.62 -12.78
C THR A 240 -2.92 -5.28 -13.74
N GLY A 241 -2.89 -4.06 -14.27
CA GLY A 241 -1.81 -3.59 -15.17
C GLY A 241 -0.41 -3.66 -14.54
N THR A 242 -0.37 -3.81 -13.22
CA THR A 242 0.78 -4.08 -12.36
C THR A 242 1.38 -5.47 -12.54
N LEU A 243 0.54 -6.50 -12.67
CA LEU A 243 0.95 -7.89 -12.86
C LEU A 243 1.07 -8.30 -14.33
N GLN A 244 0.57 -7.49 -15.27
CA GLN A 244 0.70 -7.73 -16.70
C GLN A 244 2.16 -7.90 -17.15
N ARG A 245 3.12 -7.36 -16.37
CA ARG A 245 4.55 -7.43 -16.66
C ARG A 245 5.31 -8.57 -15.99
N ALA A 246 4.73 -9.34 -15.07
CA ALA A 246 5.46 -10.39 -14.37
C ALA A 246 4.52 -11.53 -13.95
N PHE A 247 4.41 -12.54 -14.80
CA PHE A 247 3.72 -13.79 -14.47
C PHE A 247 4.64 -14.73 -13.69
N ALA A 248 5.07 -14.30 -12.51
CA ALA A 248 5.79 -15.12 -11.53
C ALA A 248 5.04 -15.10 -10.20
N PRO A 249 5.15 -16.17 -9.36
CA PRO A 249 4.75 -16.08 -7.97
C PRO A 249 5.47 -14.89 -7.33
N HIS A 250 4.73 -14.09 -6.57
CA HIS A 250 5.31 -12.91 -5.91
C HIS A 250 5.19 -13.03 -4.41
N ARG A 251 6.18 -12.43 -3.75
CA ARG A 251 6.31 -12.39 -2.30
C ARG A 251 6.28 -10.94 -1.86
N THR A 252 5.29 -10.58 -1.05
CA THR A 252 5.16 -9.25 -0.45
C THR A 252 5.49 -9.34 1.04
N LEU A 253 6.24 -8.35 1.54
CA LEU A 253 6.63 -8.26 2.94
C LEU A 253 5.90 -7.09 3.57
N TYR A 254 5.17 -7.35 4.65
CA TYR A 254 4.58 -6.33 5.52
C TYR A 254 5.34 -6.37 6.85
N ALA A 255 5.86 -5.22 7.28
CA ALA A 255 6.52 -5.06 8.57
C ALA A 255 5.83 -3.92 9.32
N GLY A 256 5.59 -4.13 10.62
CA GLY A 256 5.05 -3.15 11.55
C GLY A 256 6.12 -2.26 12.18
#